data_AF-A0A699JRZ3-F1
#
_entry.id   AF-A0A699JRZ3-F1
#
_cell.length_a   1.000
_cell.length_b   1.000
_cell.length_c   1.000
_cell.angle_alpha   90.00
_cell.angle_beta   90.00
_cell.angle_gamma   90.00
#
_symmetry.space_group_name_H-M   'P 1'
#
loop_
_entity.id
_entity.type
_entity.pdbx_description
1 polymer ?
#
loop_
_entity_poly.entity_id
_entity_poly.type
_entity_poly.pdbx_seq_one_letter_code
_entity_poly.pdbx_strand_id
1 'polypeptide(L)'
;MQEAFNHSHLSLRSSIERSFGILKKRWKILGGMPKYSVETQHDIIIVAFALHNYIRNNDREDTVFTTFEQHPDYMGCDELHDVRGPVTNNDNISSGTSNEMKQIRNDIATSIWNARRR
;
A
#
# COMPACT_ATOMS: atom_id res chain seq x y z
N MET A 1 -6.69 -19.45 11.39
CA MET A 1 -5.40 -19.06 10.76
C MET A 1 -5.61 -18.25 9.48
N GLN A 2 -6.40 -18.72 8.51
CA GLN A 2 -6.68 -17.98 7.27
C GLN A 2 -7.26 -16.57 7.52
N GLU A 3 -8.22 -16.44 8.43
CA GLU A 3 -8.81 -15.15 8.79
C GLU A 3 -7.81 -14.18 9.41
N ALA A 4 -6.90 -14.67 10.26
CA ALA A 4 -5.86 -13.85 10.87
C ALA A 4 -4.85 -13.34 9.82
N PHE A 5 -4.48 -14.18 8.85
CA PHE A 5 -3.68 -13.76 7.70
C PHE A 5 -4.41 -12.72 6.85
N ASN A 6 -5.65 -13.02 6.44
CA ASN A 6 -6.44 -12.12 5.60
C ASN A 6 -6.64 -10.77 6.28
N HIS A 7 -6.99 -10.74 7.56
CA HIS A 7 -7.14 -9.51 8.32
C HIS A 7 -5.84 -8.70 8.35
N SER A 8 -4.70 -9.33 8.69
CA SER A 8 -3.42 -8.63 8.74
C SER A 8 -2.98 -8.13 7.36
N HIS A 9 -3.21 -8.93 6.32
CA HIS A 9 -2.91 -8.56 4.93
C HIS A 9 -3.76 -7.37 4.48
N LEU A 10 -5.07 -7.40 4.74
CA LEU A 10 -5.99 -6.29 4.43
C LEU A 10 -5.64 -5.03 5.22
N SER A 11 -5.31 -5.18 6.51
CA SER A 11 -4.88 -4.07 7.37
C SER A 11 -3.60 -3.41 6.85
N LEU A 12 -2.60 -4.21 6.46
CA LEU A 12 -1.36 -3.72 5.87
C LEU A 12 -1.62 -3.01 4.53
N ARG A 13 -2.41 -3.64 3.64
CA ARG A 13 -2.78 -3.05 2.34
C ARG A 13 -3.46 -1.70 2.55
N SER A 14 -4.45 -1.63 3.44
CA SER A 14 -5.16 -0.39 3.78
C SER A 14 -4.20 0.69 4.31
N SER A 15 -3.23 0.32 5.16
CA SER A 15 -2.23 1.26 5.67
C SER A 15 -1.33 1.83 4.55
N ILE A 16 -0.94 0.98 3.59
CA ILE A 16 -0.12 1.37 2.45
C ILE A 16 -0.92 2.30 1.54
N GLU A 17 -2.11 1.88 1.10
CA GLU A 17 -2.99 2.67 0.22
C GLU A 17 -3.30 4.05 0.81
N ARG A 18 -3.62 4.11 2.12
CA ARG A 18 -3.86 5.36 2.82
C ARG A 18 -2.64 6.29 2.78
N SER A 19 -1.43 5.74 3.01
CA SER A 19 -0.19 6.52 2.99
C SER A 19 0.07 7.13 1.61
N PHE A 20 -0.11 6.35 0.54
CA PHE A 20 -0.01 6.85 -0.83
C PHE A 20 -1.10 7.88 -1.16
N GLY A 21 -2.33 7.70 -0.66
CA GLY A 21 -3.41 8.67 -0.81
C GLY A 21 -3.10 10.03 -0.18
N ILE A 22 -2.53 10.03 1.04
CA ILE A 22 -2.07 11.26 1.73
C ILE A 22 -0.97 11.94 0.90
N LEU A 23 0.03 11.16 0.47
CA LEU A 23 1.14 11.64 -0.33
C LEU A 23 0.65 12.33 -1.62
N LYS A 24 -0.23 11.68 -2.38
CA LYS A 24 -0.79 12.22 -3.63
C LYS A 24 -1.68 13.45 -3.42
N LYS A 25 -2.46 13.50 -2.34
CA LYS A 25 -3.30 14.67 -2.01
C LYS A 25 -2.44 15.90 -1.67
N ARG A 26 -1.34 15.69 -0.95
CA ARG A 26 -0.37 16.75 -0.63
C ARG A 26 0.41 17.20 -1.87
N TRP A 27 0.98 16.24 -2.59
CA TRP A 27 1.81 16.50 -3.76
C TRP A 27 1.03 16.22 -5.04
N LYS A 28 0.15 17.16 -5.42
CA LYS A 28 -0.74 17.02 -6.59
C LYS A 28 -0.01 16.70 -7.89
N ILE A 29 1.27 17.09 -8.01
CA ILE A 29 2.13 16.74 -9.16
C ILE A 29 2.27 15.22 -9.37
N LEU A 30 2.14 14.42 -8.31
CA LEU A 30 2.17 12.95 -8.38
C LEU A 30 0.88 12.36 -8.96
N GLY A 31 -0.26 13.06 -8.86
CA GLY A 31 -1.54 12.63 -9.43
C GLY A 31 -1.66 12.97 -10.92
N GLY A 32 -0.94 13.98 -11.40
CA GLY A 32 -0.95 14.43 -12.79
C GLY A 32 0.45 14.76 -13.25
N MET A 33 1.30 13.74 -13.38
CA MET A 33 2.71 13.91 -13.75
C MET A 33 2.84 14.64 -15.10
N PRO A 34 3.48 15.83 -15.14
CA PRO A 34 3.68 16.54 -16.39
C PRO A 34 4.61 15.75 -17.34
N LYS A 35 4.56 16.11 -18.63
CA LYS A 35 5.38 15.50 -19.69
C LYS A 35 6.85 15.99 -19.62
N TYR A 36 7.53 15.68 -18.52
CA TYR A 36 8.97 15.81 -18.40
C TYR A 36 9.68 14.53 -18.90
N SER A 37 11.01 14.57 -18.97
CA SER A 37 11.80 13.35 -19.19
C SER A 37 11.59 12.35 -18.05
N VAL A 38 11.86 11.07 -18.31
CA VAL A 38 11.70 10.00 -17.31
C VAL A 38 12.56 10.28 -16.07
N GLU A 39 13.77 10.79 -16.27
CA GLU A 39 14.70 11.16 -15.21
C GLU A 39 14.12 12.25 -14.32
N THR A 40 13.52 13.27 -14.94
CA THR A 40 12.89 14.37 -14.20
C THR A 40 11.66 13.89 -13.43
N GLN A 41 10.84 13.02 -14.02
CA GLN A 41 9.68 12.44 -13.32
C GLN A 41 10.12 11.60 -12.12
N HIS A 42 11.20 10.83 -12.27
CA HIS A 42 11.80 10.05 -11.20
C HIS A 42 12.30 10.95 -10.05
N ASP A 43 13.01 12.03 -10.37
CA ASP A 43 13.50 12.98 -9.37
C ASP A 43 12.35 13.68 -8.63
N ILE A 44 11.26 14.02 -9.32
CA ILE A 44 10.04 14.57 -8.71
C ILE A 44 9.47 13.58 -7.69
N ILE A 45 9.41 12.29 -8.03
CA ILE A 45 8.93 11.25 -7.11
C ILE A 45 9.84 11.21 -5.88
N ILE A 46 11.15 11.09 -6.05
CA ILE A 46 12.09 11.02 -4.91
C ILE A 46 11.96 12.24 -4.00
N VAL A 47 11.95 13.45 -4.56
CA VAL A 47 11.85 14.69 -3.78
C VAL A 47 10.53 14.74 -3.02
N ALA A 48 9.41 14.38 -3.65
CA ALA A 48 8.11 14.35 -2.97
C ALA A 48 8.09 13.37 -1.78
N PHE A 49 8.69 12.19 -1.94
CA PHE A 49 8.83 11.21 -0.86
C PHE A 49 9.76 11.69 0.26
N ALA A 50 10.91 12.26 -0.09
CA ALA A 50 11.87 12.79 0.87
C ALA A 50 11.25 13.91 1.72
N LEU A 51 10.58 14.87 1.08
CA LEU A 51 9.87 15.96 1.75
C LEU A 51 8.72 15.43 2.62
N HIS A 52 7.96 14.45 2.13
CA HIS A 52 6.88 13.83 2.91
C HIS A 52 7.41 13.20 4.20
N ASN A 53 8.49 12.41 4.10
CA ASN A 53 9.12 11.78 5.25
C ASN A 53 9.73 12.81 6.21
N TYR A 54 10.35 13.86 5.67
CA TYR A 54 10.88 14.96 6.48
C TYR A 54 9.77 15.62 7.30
N ILE A 55 8.65 15.99 6.67
CA ILE A 55 7.53 16.63 7.38
C ILE A 55 6.95 15.67 8.42
N ARG A 56 6.74 14.39 8.07
CA ARG A 56 6.22 13.38 9.00
C ARG A 56 7.05 13.25 10.28
N ASN A 57 8.37 13.40 10.16
CA ASN A 57 9.29 13.25 11.28
C ASN A 57 9.45 14.53 12.12
N ASN A 58 9.26 15.70 11.51
CA ASN A 58 9.60 16.98 12.15
C ASN A 58 8.37 17.82 12.53
N ASP A 59 7.22 17.59 11.89
CA ASP A 59 5.99 18.34 12.14
C ASP A 59 4.88 17.39 12.63
N ARG A 60 4.73 17.33 13.96
CA ARG A 60 3.72 16.48 14.63
C ARG A 60 2.31 17.05 14.53
N GLU A 61 2.19 18.35 14.30
CA GLU A 61 0.91 19.07 14.21
C GLU A 61 0.51 19.32 12.75
N ASP A 62 1.19 18.65 11.82
CA ASP A 62 0.92 18.76 10.40
C ASP A 62 -0.56 18.48 10.11
N THR A 63 -1.23 19.49 9.57
CA THR A 63 -2.68 19.48 9.40
C THR A 63 -3.16 18.37 8.46
N VAL A 64 -2.34 17.99 7.47
CA VAL A 64 -2.69 16.90 6.56
C VAL A 64 -2.58 15.57 7.27
N PHE A 65 -1.51 15.29 8.01
CA PHE A 65 -1.40 14.03 8.75
C PHE A 65 -2.48 13.92 9.84
N THR A 66 -2.67 14.96 10.64
CA THR A 66 -3.67 14.96 11.73
C THR A 66 -5.10 14.78 11.23
N THR A 67 -5.48 15.45 10.14
CA THR A 67 -6.83 15.28 9.54
C THR A 67 -7.07 13.84 9.10
N PHE A 68 -6.06 13.18 8.54
CA PHE A 68 -6.20 11.81 8.06
C PHE A 68 -6.11 10.75 9.15
N GLU A 69 -5.39 11.04 10.25
CA GLU A 69 -5.39 10.19 11.44
C GLU A 69 -6.73 10.21 12.17
N GLN A 70 -7.43 11.36 12.15
CA GLN A 70 -8.78 11.50 12.71
C GLN A 70 -9.87 10.85 11.85
N HIS A 71 -9.59 10.58 10.58
CA HIS A 71 -10.53 9.95 9.64
C HIS A 71 -9.94 8.67 9.02
N PRO A 72 -9.84 7.57 9.80
CA PRO A 72 -9.21 6.33 9.35
C PRO A 72 -9.92 5.66 8.16
N ASP A 73 -11.21 5.96 7.98
CA ASP A 73 -12.06 5.46 6.89
C ASP A 73 -11.99 6.31 5.62
N TYR A 74 -11.26 7.43 5.63
CA TYR A 74 -11.12 8.29 4.46
C TYR A 74 -10.18 7.65 3.44
N MET A 75 -10.74 6.90 2.49
CA MET A 75 -10.08 6.56 1.23
C MET A 75 -10.06 7.82 0.37
N GLY A 76 -8.87 8.40 0.16
CA GLY A 76 -8.69 9.40 -0.89
C GLY A 76 -9.10 8.78 -2.23
N CYS A 77 -9.87 9.51 -3.04
CA CYS A 77 -10.26 9.11 -4.38
C CYS A 77 -9.03 8.99 -5.27
N ASP A 78 -8.37 7.84 -5.24
CA ASP A 78 -7.51 7.39 -6.30
C ASP A 78 -7.81 5.91 -6.44
N GLU A 79 -8.75 5.61 -7.34
CA GLU A 79 -9.11 4.25 -7.70
C GLU A 79 -7.86 3.56 -8.26
N LEU A 80 -7.05 2.98 -7.38
CA LEU A 80 -6.19 1.88 -7.77
C LEU A 80 -7.14 0.69 -7.99
N HIS A 81 -7.79 0.70 -9.16
CA HIS A 81 -8.43 -0.50 -9.68
C HIS A 81 -7.37 -1.60 -9.59
N ASP A 82 -7.62 -2.59 -8.73
CA ASP A 82 -6.85 -3.81 -8.68
C ASP A 82 -6.80 -4.28 -10.14
N VAL A 83 -5.61 -4.30 -10.75
CA VAL A 83 -5.45 -4.81 -12.11
C VAL A 83 -5.65 -6.31 -12.01
N ARG A 84 -6.89 -6.72 -11.85
CA ARG A 84 -7.35 -8.06 -12.12
C ARG A 84 -7.33 -8.15 -13.63
N GLY A 85 -6.16 -8.49 -14.16
CA GLY A 85 -6.03 -8.86 -15.56
C GLY A 85 -7.11 -9.89 -15.91
N PRO A 86 -7.58 -9.94 -17.17
CA PRO A 86 -8.57 -10.92 -17.57
C PRO A 86 -8.04 -12.29 -17.17
N VAL A 87 -8.79 -13.02 -16.36
CA VAL A 87 -8.52 -14.44 -16.11
C VAL A 87 -8.76 -15.14 -17.45
N THR A 88 -7.71 -15.23 -18.26
CA THR A 88 -7.67 -16.19 -19.35
C THR A 88 -7.68 -17.55 -18.67
N ASN A 89 -8.81 -18.25 -18.76
CA ASN A 89 -8.96 -19.65 -18.40
C ASN A 89 -7.96 -20.46 -19.22
N ASN A 90 -6.74 -20.57 -18.72
CA ASN A 90 -5.73 -21.49 -19.19
C ASN A 90 -5.35 -22.31 -17.96
N ASP A 91 -6.04 -23.44 -17.81
CA ASP A 91 -5.94 -24.40 -16.71
C ASP A 91 -4.58 -25.14 -16.65
N ASN A 92 -3.48 -24.47 -17.01
CA ASN A 92 -2.12 -25.00 -17.01
C ASN A 92 -1.09 -24.08 -16.32
N ILE A 93 -1.51 -23.04 -15.59
CA ILE A 93 -0.60 -22.28 -14.69
C ILE A 93 -0.40 -23.05 -13.37
N SER A 94 0.61 -23.90 -13.41
CA SER A 94 1.49 -24.32 -12.31
C SER A 94 0.84 -24.56 -10.93
N SER A 95 0.38 -25.79 -10.74
CA SER A 95 0.08 -26.38 -9.42
C SER A 95 1.25 -26.26 -8.41
N GLY A 96 2.48 -26.02 -8.88
CA GLY A 96 3.69 -25.79 -8.07
C GLY A 96 3.73 -24.42 -7.37
N THR A 97 3.50 -23.32 -8.10
CA THR A 97 3.48 -21.96 -7.52
C THR A 97 2.36 -21.77 -6.50
N SER A 98 1.23 -22.47 -6.70
CA SER A 98 0.09 -22.46 -5.78
C SER A 98 0.42 -23.05 -4.41
N ASN A 99 1.21 -24.13 -4.37
CA ASN A 99 1.52 -24.83 -3.13
C ASN A 99 2.56 -24.09 -2.29
N GLU A 100 3.58 -23.52 -2.92
CA GLU A 100 4.59 -22.68 -2.26
C GLU A 100 3.96 -21.41 -1.66
N MET A 101 3.15 -20.69 -2.43
CA MET A 101 2.44 -19.51 -1.92
C MET A 101 1.47 -19.84 -0.79
N LYS A 102 0.77 -20.99 -0.86
CA LYS A 102 -0.08 -21.47 0.25
C LYS A 102 0.74 -21.78 1.49
N GLN A 103 1.93 -22.36 1.34
CA GLN A 103 2.81 -22.67 2.46
C GLN A 103 3.31 -21.38 3.13
N ILE A 104 3.86 -20.43 2.36
CA ILE A 104 4.27 -19.11 2.87
C ILE A 104 3.14 -18.42 3.62
N ARG A 105 1.93 -18.43 3.05
CA ARG A 105 0.74 -17.85 3.69
C ARG A 105 0.43 -18.52 5.03
N ASN A 106 0.48 -19.85 5.09
CA ASN A 106 0.20 -20.60 6.31
C ASN A 106 1.28 -20.37 7.38
N ASP A 107 2.54 -20.24 6.99
CA ASP A 107 3.65 -19.94 7.89
C ASP A 107 3.50 -18.54 8.51
N ILE A 108 3.16 -17.52 7.68
CA ILE A 108 2.85 -16.17 8.15
C ILE A 108 1.65 -16.20 9.11
N ALA A 109 0.59 -16.93 8.76
CA ALA A 109 -0.60 -17.05 9.61
C ALA A 109 -0.27 -17.66 10.98
N THR A 110 0.60 -18.67 11.00
CA THR A 110 1.06 -19.33 12.22
C THR A 110 1.90 -18.38 13.08
N SER A 111 2.81 -17.64 12.46
CA SER A 111 3.64 -16.63 13.14
C SER A 111 2.78 -15.51 13.78
N ILE A 112 1.84 -14.94 13.03
CA ILE A 112 0.89 -13.92 13.53
C ILE A 112 0.10 -14.45 14.73
N TRP A 113 -0.37 -15.69 14.63
CA TRP A 113 -1.17 -16.31 15.69
C TRP A 113 -0.38 -16.55 16.98
N ASN A 114 0.87 -17.01 16.86
CA ASN A 114 1.75 -17.20 18.00
C ASN A 114 2.16 -15.87 18.65
N ALA A 115 2.38 -14.82 17.86
CA ALA A 115 2.71 -13.49 18.36
C ALA A 115 1.57 -12.87 19.19
N ARG A 116 0.30 -13.16 18.85
CA ARG A 116 -0.88 -12.65 19.58
C ARG A 116 -1.15 -13.34 20.93
N ARG A 117 -0.49 -14.46 21.22
CA ARG A 117 -0.66 -15.23 22.48
C ARG A 117 0.41 -14.93 23.54
N ARG A 118 1.38 -14.06 23.26
CA ARG A 118 2.35 -13.56 24.23
C ARG A 118 1.86 -12.24 24.80
#